data_AF-A0A072NRN4-F1
#
_entry.id   AF-A0A072NRN4-F1
#
_cell.length_a   1.000
_cell.length_b   1.000
_cell.length_c   1.000
_cell.angle_alpha   90.00
_cell.angle_beta   90.00
_cell.angle_gamma   90.00
#
_symmetry.space_group_name_H-M   'P 1'
#
loop_
_entity.id
_entity.type
_entity.pdbx_description
1 polymer ?
#
loop_
_entity_poly.entity_id
_entity_poly.type
_entity_poly.pdbx_seq_one_letter_code
_entity_poly.pdbx_strand_id
1 'polypeptide(L)'
;MKIDLSRANIPDNKSTIIINGWIGDVDIFVPYDLDVSIIARVGVGEIKIFGNKESGVNQSTAVETNGYRKEIKRVEIVINLFVGDIDVNYL
;
A
#
# COMPACT_ATOMS: atom_id res chain seq x y z
N MET A 1 6.57 6.71 -8.23
CA MET A 1 5.72 5.79 -9.03
C MET A 1 4.30 5.93 -8.54
N LYS A 2 3.31 5.96 -9.44
CA LYS A 2 1.90 6.13 -9.06
C LYS A 2 1.09 4.93 -9.52
N ILE A 3 0.30 4.35 -8.62
CA ILE A 3 -0.60 3.23 -8.89
C ILE A 3 -2.01 3.63 -8.50
N ASP A 4 -2.93 3.50 -9.44
CA ASP A 4 -4.35 3.81 -9.24
C ASP A 4 -5.18 2.54 -9.36
N LEU A 5 -5.61 2.01 -8.21
CA LEU A 5 -6.41 0.78 -8.15
C LEU A 5 -7.86 0.99 -8.59
N SER A 6 -8.35 2.24 -8.69
CA SER A 6 -9.68 2.50 -9.24
C SER A 6 -9.79 2.15 -10.73
N ARG A 7 -8.64 2.07 -11.42
CA ARG A 7 -8.53 1.71 -12.84
C ARG A 7 -8.11 0.26 -13.05
N ALA A 8 -7.83 -0.47 -11.98
CA ALA A 8 -7.35 -1.84 -12.06
C ALA A 8 -8.51 -2.82 -12.24
N ASN A 9 -8.38 -3.74 -13.20
CA ASN A 9 -9.29 -4.88 -13.29
C ASN A 9 -8.84 -5.97 -12.30
N ILE A 10 -9.33 -5.88 -11.06
CA ILE A 10 -9.02 -6.84 -10.01
C ILE A 10 -10.00 -8.03 -10.12
N PRO A 11 -9.51 -9.26 -10.34
CA PRO A 11 -10.35 -10.45 -10.39
C PRO A 11 -11.04 -10.73 -9.05
N ASP A 12 -12.11 -11.53 -9.07
CA ASP A 12 -12.85 -11.97 -7.88
C ASP A 12 -12.06 -13.05 -7.10
N ASN A 13 -10.86 -12.69 -6.64
CA ASN A 13 -10.01 -13.49 -5.78
C ASN A 13 -9.04 -12.59 -4.99
N LYS A 14 -8.15 -13.23 -4.22
CA LYS A 14 -7.00 -12.54 -3.62
C LYS A 14 -5.98 -12.21 -4.72
N SER A 15 -5.74 -10.92 -4.93
CA SER A 15 -4.64 -10.41 -5.75
C SER A 15 -3.51 -9.89 -4.86
N THR A 16 -2.26 -10.07 -5.26
CA THR A 16 -1.10 -9.55 -4.52
C THR A 16 -0.26 -8.64 -5.43
N ILE A 17 0.08 -7.45 -4.93
CA ILE A 17 0.93 -6.45 -5.57
C ILE A 17 2.21 -6.35 -4.73
N ILE A 18 3.37 -6.50 -5.37
CA ILE A 18 4.67 -6.38 -4.72
C ILE A 18 5.47 -5.29 -5.42
N ILE A 19 5.93 -4.32 -4.64
CA ILE A 19 6.72 -3.18 -5.09
C ILE A 19 8.04 -3.18 -4.33
N ASN A 20 9.14 -3.31 -5.06
CA ASN A 20 10.49 -3.20 -4.50
C ASN A 20 11.23 -2.08 -5.24
N GLY A 21 11.76 -1.13 -4.50
CA GLY A 21 12.48 0.02 -5.04
C GLY A 21 13.69 0.38 -4.19
N TRP A 22 14.63 1.08 -4.80
CA TRP A 22 15.81 1.60 -4.09
C TRP A 22 15.59 3.03 -3.64
N ILE A 23 15.41 3.95 -4.60
CA ILE A 23 15.25 5.38 -4.34
C ILE A 23 13.99 5.89 -5.04
N GLY A 24 13.22 6.73 -4.34
CA GLY A 24 12.09 7.49 -4.86
C GLY A 24 10.76 7.07 -4.24
N ASP A 25 9.69 7.73 -4.67
CA ASP A 25 8.42 7.67 -3.95
C ASP A 25 7.42 6.70 -4.57
N VAL A 26 6.49 6.20 -3.78
CA VAL A 26 5.41 5.30 -4.21
C VAL A 26 4.08 5.85 -3.72
N ASP A 27 3.26 6.34 -4.65
CA ASP A 27 1.88 6.77 -4.39
C ASP A 27 0.92 5.65 -4.83
N ILE A 28 0.07 5.19 -3.91
CA ILE A 28 -1.01 4.24 -4.20
C ILE A 28 -2.35 4.85 -3.84
N PHE A 29 -3.26 4.75 -4.78
CA PHE A 29 -4.62 5.22 -4.67
C PHE A 29 -5.58 4.03 -4.64
N VAL A 30 -6.30 3.88 -3.53
CA VAL A 30 -7.20 2.75 -3.26
C VAL A 30 -8.65 3.24 -3.31
N PRO A 31 -9.55 2.66 -4.14
CA PRO A 31 -10.95 3.05 -4.11
C PRO A 31 -11.62 2.60 -2.80
N TYR A 32 -12.57 3.40 -2.27
CA TYR A 32 -13.20 3.15 -0.97
C TYR A 32 -13.95 1.81 -0.84
N ASP A 33 -14.34 1.20 -1.95
CA ASP A 33 -15.07 -0.07 -2.01
C ASP A 33 -14.16 -1.30 -2.16
N LEU A 34 -12.84 -1.12 -2.16
CA LEU A 34 -11.87 -2.20 -2.25
C LEU A 34 -11.21 -2.50 -0.90
N ASP A 35 -11.38 -3.73 -0.43
CA ASP A 35 -10.69 -4.20 0.77
C ASP A 35 -9.21 -4.56 0.50
N VAL A 36 -8.33 -4.03 1.34
CA VAL A 36 -6.88 -4.15 1.19
C VAL A 36 -6.14 -4.51 2.48
N SER A 37 -5.03 -5.21 2.32
CA SER A 37 -3.99 -5.37 3.33
C SER A 37 -2.71 -4.76 2.79
N ILE A 38 -2.08 -3.89 3.57
CA ILE A 38 -0.88 -3.15 3.17
C ILE A 38 0.23 -3.44 4.16
N ILE A 39 1.40 -3.83 3.65
CA ILE A 39 2.64 -3.98 4.40
C ILE A 39 3.67 -3.10 3.73
N ALA A 40 4.12 -2.06 4.42
CA ALA A 40 5.08 -1.09 3.89
C ALA A 40 6.33 -1.05 4.75
N ARG A 41 7.49 -0.95 4.09
CA ARG A 41 8.81 -0.78 4.72
C ARG A 41 9.64 0.24 3.97
N VAL A 42 10.31 1.13 4.70
CA VAL A 42 11.30 2.05 4.16
C VAL A 42 12.56 2.07 5.02
N GLY A 43 13.72 1.99 4.38
CA GLY A 43 15.03 2.13 5.05
C GLY A 43 15.27 3.54 5.59
N VAL A 44 15.05 4.58 4.80
CA VAL A 44 15.09 5.99 5.21
C VAL A 44 14.00 6.77 4.49
N GLY A 45 13.06 7.36 5.21
CA GLY A 45 12.00 8.18 4.61
C GLY A 45 10.70 8.12 5.40
N GLU A 46 9.58 8.27 4.71
CA GLU A 46 8.24 8.34 5.28
C GLU A 46 7.33 7.22 4.78
N ILE A 47 6.44 6.76 5.66
CA ILE A 47 5.31 5.91 5.32
C ILE A 47 4.05 6.63 5.81
N LYS A 48 3.12 6.89 4.90
CA LYS A 48 1.81 7.45 5.20
C LYS A 48 0.72 6.58 4.61
N ILE A 49 -0.09 5.96 5.46
CA ILE A 49 -1.19 5.07 5.06
C ILE A 49 -2.48 5.54 5.72
N PHE A 50 -3.45 5.94 4.89
CA PHE A 50 -4.78 6.36 5.32
C PHE A 50 -4.77 7.42 6.44
N GLY A 51 -3.81 8.35 6.36
CA GLY A 51 -3.63 9.43 7.32
C GLY A 51 -2.71 9.11 8.50
N ASN A 52 -2.36 7.84 8.75
CA ASN A 52 -1.34 7.47 9.74
C ASN A 52 0.05 7.64 9.12
N LYS A 53 0.96 8.32 9.82
CA LYS A 53 2.28 8.69 9.32
C LYS A 53 3.38 8.21 10.26
N GLU A 54 4.39 7.57 9.70
CA GLU A 54 5.63 7.14 10.34
C GLU A 54 6.81 7.67 9.51
N SER A 55 7.82 8.27 10.14
CA SER A 55 8.97 8.86 9.43
C SER A 55 10.26 8.57 10.18
N GLY A 56 11.35 8.32 9.45
CA GLY A 56 12.67 8.10 10.03
C GLY A 56 13.46 7.02 9.33
N VAL A 57 14.25 6.28 10.12
CA VAL A 57 15.09 5.17 9.63
C VAL A 57 14.43 3.85 10.00
N ASN A 58 14.46 2.88 9.09
CA ASN A 58 13.95 1.52 9.23
C ASN A 58 12.50 1.49 9.71
N GLN A 59 11.63 2.26 9.04
CA GLN A 59 10.21 2.34 9.35
C GLN A 59 9.46 1.18 8.70
N SER A 60 8.44 0.68 9.39
CA SER A 60 7.58 -0.37 8.85
C SER A 60 6.20 -0.33 9.48
N THR A 61 5.17 -0.43 8.65
CA THR A 61 3.79 -0.44 9.12
C THR A 61 2.97 -1.50 8.40
N ALA A 62 1.91 -1.97 9.05
CA ALA A 62 0.96 -2.92 8.49
C ALA A 62 -0.47 -2.49 8.81
N VAL A 63 -1.30 -2.39 7.78
CA VAL A 63 -2.70 -1.95 7.88
C VAL A 63 -3.59 -2.91 7.11
N GLU A 64 -4.77 -3.22 7.66
CA GLU A 64 -5.76 -4.09 7.03
C GLU A 64 -7.14 -3.43 7.16
N THR A 65 -7.90 -3.39 6.08
CA THR A 65 -9.31 -2.96 6.14
C THR A 65 -10.17 -4.03 6.79
N ASN A 66 -11.27 -3.63 7.44
CA ASN A 66 -12.09 -4.56 8.23
C ASN A 66 -12.68 -5.73 7.41
N GLY A 67 -12.97 -5.52 6.13
CA GLY A 67 -13.53 -6.53 5.23
C GLY A 67 -12.50 -7.47 4.62
N TYR A 68 -11.20 -7.13 4.63
CA TYR A 68 -10.14 -7.85 3.90
C TYR A 68 -10.14 -9.37 4.13
N ARG A 69 -10.39 -9.85 5.35
CA ARG A 69 -10.40 -11.30 5.61
C ARG A 69 -11.62 -12.03 5.06
N LYS A 70 -12.73 -11.33 4.87
CA LYS A 70 -14.04 -11.90 4.52
C LYS A 70 -14.36 -11.75 3.03
N GLU A 71 -13.88 -10.68 2.39
CA GLU A 71 -14.19 -10.42 0.99
C GLU A 71 -13.47 -11.38 0.03
N ILE A 72 -14.17 -11.72 -1.06
CA ILE A 72 -13.66 -12.58 -2.13
C ILE A 72 -12.67 -11.79 -2.99
N LYS A 73 -13.05 -10.56 -3.36
CA LYS A 73 -12.24 -9.61 -4.12
C LYS A 73 -11.46 -8.74 -3.16
N ARG A 74 -10.14 -8.93 -3.09
CA ARG A 74 -9.26 -8.23 -2.14
C ARG A 74 -7.84 -8.13 -2.65
N VAL A 75 -7.12 -7.11 -2.20
CA VAL A 75 -5.73 -6.88 -2.63
C VAL A 75 -4.77 -6.83 -1.45
N GLU A 76 -3.72 -7.63 -1.53
CA GLU A 76 -2.55 -7.54 -0.67
C GLU A 76 -1.49 -6.67 -1.35
N ILE A 77 -0.96 -5.68 -0.64
CA ILE A 77 0.03 -4.74 -1.16
C ILE A 77 1.26 -4.82 -0.26
N VAL A 78 2.40 -5.17 -0.85
CA VAL A 78 3.70 -5.22 -0.17
C VAL A 78 4.64 -4.23 -0.82
N ILE A 79 5.18 -3.31 -0.04
CA ILE A 79 6.03 -2.21 -0.52
C ILE A 79 7.33 -2.21 0.28
N ASN A 80 8.47 -2.29 -0.40
CA ASN A 80 9.79 -2.15 0.21
C ASN A 80 10.60 -1.11 -0.55
N LEU A 81 11.03 -0.06 0.15
CA LEU A 81 11.93 0.97 -0.35
C LEU A 81 13.19 1.07 0.51
N PHE A 82 14.32 1.41 -0.10
CA PHE A 82 15.54 1.75 0.66
C PHE A 82 15.53 3.21 1.11
N VAL A 83 15.21 4.15 0.22
CA VAL A 83 15.13 5.59 0.48
C VAL A 83 13.95 6.20 -0.29
N GLY A 84 13.13 7.02 0.36
CA GLY A 84 12.00 7.72 -0.28
C GLY A 84 10.71 7.56 0.51
N ASP A 85 9.59 7.98 -0.08
CA ASP A 85 8.32 8.05 0.64
C ASP A 85 7.28 7.06 0.08
N ILE A 86 6.46 6.50 0.97
CA ILE A 86 5.35 5.60 0.64
C ILE A 86 4.05 6.28 1.08
N ASP A 87 3.21 6.64 0.12
CA ASP A 87 1.92 7.28 0.33
C ASP A 87 0.79 6.36 -0.16
N VAL A 88 -0.10 5.95 0.73
CA VAL A 88 -1.32 5.20 0.38
C VAL A 88 -2.55 5.97 0.85
N ASN A 89 -3.38 6.37 -0.11
CA ASN A 89 -4.54 7.21 0.12
C ASN A 89 -5.79 6.58 -0.51
N TYR A 90 -6.95 6.85 0.09
CA TYR A 90 -8.21 6.55 -0.56
C TYR A 90 -8.49 7.55 -1.69
N LEU A 91 -9.20 7.08 -2.73
CA LEU A 91 -9.82 7.89 -3.79
C LEU A 91 -11.31 8.06 -3.54
#